data_AF-A0A9W3SMJ5-F1
#
_entry.id   AF-A0A9W3SMJ5-F1
#
_cell.length_a   1.000
_cell.length_b   1.000
_cell.length_c   1.000
_cell.angle_alpha   90.00
_cell.angle_beta   90.00
_cell.angle_gamma   90.00
#
_symmetry.space_group_name_H-M   'P 1'
#
loop_
_entity.id
_entity.type
_entity.pdbx_description
1 polymer ?
#
loop_
_entity_poly.entity_id
_entity_poly.type
_entity_poly.pdbx_seq_one_letter_code
_entity_poly.pdbx_strand_id
1 'polypeptide(L)'
;MTKYSTELKIEIVSKYLNHEDSIKGLAKQYNIHWTLIRRWVDKAKCQGLAALSVKHTKTTYSSDFRLNVVRYYLTHSIGVSKVAAKFNISDSQVYNWAKKFNEEGYANRKVGLGKCLKRVRRQLKS
;
A
#
# COMPACT_ATOMS: atom_id res chain seq x y z
N MET A 1 12.94 9.87 -6.03
CA MET A 1 12.62 10.50 -7.32
C MET A 1 11.82 9.52 -8.16
N THR A 2 10.74 9.93 -8.81
CA THR A 2 10.02 9.07 -9.76
C THR A 2 10.70 9.14 -11.11
N LYS A 3 11.13 7.98 -11.64
CA LYS A 3 11.85 7.86 -12.93
C LYS A 3 11.04 8.39 -14.14
N TYR A 4 9.73 8.47 -14.01
CA TYR A 4 8.81 8.92 -15.07
C TYR A 4 7.87 9.98 -14.52
N SER A 5 7.75 11.11 -15.24
CA SER A 5 6.87 12.23 -14.88
C SER A 5 5.41 11.79 -14.90
N THR A 6 4.56 12.58 -14.24
CA THR A 6 3.11 12.35 -14.25
C THR A 6 2.53 12.63 -15.64
N GLU A 7 2.97 13.71 -16.31
CA GLU A 7 2.46 14.07 -17.65
C GLU A 7 2.69 12.93 -18.65
N LEU A 8 3.91 12.36 -18.66
CA LEU A 8 4.25 11.28 -19.58
C LEU A 8 3.39 10.02 -19.39
N LYS A 9 3.02 9.70 -18.13
CA LYS A 9 2.11 8.58 -17.85
C LYS A 9 0.70 8.84 -18.38
N ILE A 10 0.21 10.06 -18.21
CA ILE A 10 -1.12 10.46 -18.67
C ILE A 10 -1.17 10.43 -20.19
N GLU A 11 -0.15 10.96 -20.87
CA GLU A 11 -0.05 10.94 -22.33
C GLU A 11 -0.12 9.51 -22.89
N ILE A 12 0.71 8.60 -22.36
CA ILE A 12 0.76 7.20 -22.82
C ILE A 12 -0.57 6.49 -22.60
N VAL A 13 -1.20 6.69 -21.44
CA VAL A 13 -2.49 6.07 -21.15
C VAL A 13 -3.61 6.67 -22.00
N SER A 14 -3.58 7.98 -22.28
CA SER A 14 -4.54 8.64 -23.16
C SER A 14 -4.46 8.09 -24.59
N LYS A 15 -3.25 7.95 -25.15
CA LYS A 15 -3.05 7.35 -26.48
C LYS A 15 -3.58 5.92 -26.56
N TYR A 16 -3.38 5.14 -25.50
CA TYR A 16 -3.94 3.78 -25.41
C TYR A 16 -5.48 3.80 -25.34
N LEU A 17 -6.08 4.70 -24.57
CA LEU A 17 -7.54 4.83 -24.45
C LEU A 17 -8.20 5.33 -25.74
N ASN A 18 -7.51 6.18 -26.51
CA ASN A 18 -7.93 6.64 -27.83
C ASN A 18 -7.77 5.57 -28.93
N HIS A 19 -7.28 4.37 -28.58
CA HIS A 19 -6.95 3.31 -29.53
C HIS A 19 -5.93 3.72 -30.62
N GLU A 20 -5.13 4.76 -30.38
CA GLU A 20 -4.11 5.23 -31.33
C GLU A 20 -2.99 4.19 -31.49
N ASP A 21 -2.67 3.47 -30.41
CA ASP A 21 -1.56 2.53 -30.41
C ASP A 21 -1.75 1.39 -29.39
N SER A 22 -1.07 0.27 -29.67
CA SER A 22 -1.05 -0.87 -28.74
C SER A 22 -0.04 -0.66 -27.62
N ILE A 23 -0.20 -1.35 -26.48
CA ILE A 23 0.77 -1.31 -25.37
C ILE A 23 2.20 -1.64 -25.84
N LYS A 24 2.33 -2.56 -26.80
CA LYS A 24 3.62 -2.94 -27.39
C LYS A 24 4.20 -1.83 -28.29
N GLY A 25 3.35 -1.12 -29.04
CA GLY A 25 3.73 0.05 -29.84
C GLY A 25 4.26 1.18 -28.96
N LEU A 26 3.50 1.55 -27.93
CA LEU A 26 3.90 2.56 -26.94
C LEU A 26 5.18 2.17 -26.19
N ALA A 27 5.34 0.89 -25.85
CA ALA A 27 6.56 0.39 -25.21
C ALA A 27 7.81 0.64 -26.07
N LYS A 28 7.69 0.42 -27.38
CA LYS A 28 8.79 0.64 -28.34
C LYS A 28 9.04 2.13 -28.56
N GLN A 29 7.99 2.94 -28.72
CA GLN A 29 8.09 4.37 -28.98
C GLN A 29 8.75 5.13 -27.84
N TYR A 30 8.32 4.86 -26.60
CA TYR A 30 8.82 5.57 -25.41
C TYR A 30 10.00 4.85 -24.75
N ASN A 31 10.44 3.71 -25.27
CA ASN A 31 11.45 2.84 -24.67
C ASN A 31 11.15 2.49 -23.20
N ILE A 32 9.87 2.18 -22.92
CA ILE A 32 9.37 1.82 -21.60
C ILE A 32 8.93 0.36 -21.65
N HIS A 33 9.31 -0.41 -20.65
CA HIS A 33 8.91 -1.80 -20.58
C HIS A 33 7.38 -1.92 -20.54
N TRP A 34 6.82 -2.76 -21.42
CA TRP A 34 5.38 -2.92 -21.64
C TRP A 34 4.59 -3.26 -20.36
N THR A 35 5.20 -3.95 -19.39
CA THR A 35 4.57 -4.24 -18.09
C THR A 35 4.29 -2.98 -17.27
N LEU A 36 5.14 -1.95 -17.39
CA LEU A 36 4.97 -0.67 -16.71
C LEU A 36 3.78 0.09 -17.28
N ILE A 37 3.67 0.12 -18.62
CA ILE A 37 2.55 0.74 -19.34
C ILE A 37 1.24 0.02 -19.01
N ARG A 38 1.23 -1.31 -19.04
CA ARG A 38 0.07 -2.12 -18.63
C ARG A 38 -0.39 -1.75 -17.22
N ARG A 39 0.54 -1.64 -16.27
CA ARG A 39 0.23 -1.25 -14.89
C ARG A 39 -0.35 0.16 -14.79
N TRP A 40 0.08 1.10 -15.63
CA TRP A 40 -0.51 2.44 -15.70
C TRP A 40 -1.94 2.40 -16.25
N VAL A 41 -2.16 1.66 -17.34
CA VAL A 41 -3.49 1.46 -17.93
C VAL A 41 -4.45 0.82 -16.92
N ASP A 42 -4.05 -0.27 -16.26
CA ASP A 42 -4.90 -0.97 -15.29
C ASP A 42 -5.25 -0.05 -14.12
N LYS A 43 -4.30 0.74 -13.63
CA LYS A 43 -4.53 1.71 -12.56
C LYS A 43 -5.50 2.82 -12.99
N ALA A 44 -5.35 3.32 -14.22
CA ALA A 44 -6.24 4.33 -14.77
C ALA A 44 -7.66 3.82 -15.01
N LYS A 45 -7.82 2.56 -15.43
CA LYS A 45 -9.14 1.93 -15.57
C LYS A 45 -9.86 1.79 -14.23
N CYS A 46 -9.15 1.42 -13.16
CA CYS A 46 -9.76 1.23 -11.84
C CYS A 46 -10.01 2.54 -11.07
N GLN A 47 -9.14 3.54 -11.22
CA GLN A 47 -9.12 4.72 -10.34
C GLN A 47 -9.12 6.07 -11.10
N GLY A 48 -9.22 6.04 -12.43
CA GLY A 48 -9.14 7.20 -13.31
C GLY A 48 -7.71 7.70 -13.56
N LEU A 49 -7.55 8.61 -14.53
CA LEU A 49 -6.25 9.21 -14.88
C LEU A 49 -5.59 9.93 -13.70
N ALA A 50 -6.39 10.49 -12.78
CA ALA A 50 -5.90 11.13 -11.56
C ALA A 50 -5.09 10.18 -10.67
N ALA A 51 -5.26 8.86 -10.79
CA ALA A 51 -4.50 7.87 -10.03
C ALA A 51 -3.08 7.64 -10.56
N LEU A 52 -2.79 8.05 -11.80
CA LEU A 52 -1.43 8.05 -12.36
C LEU A 52 -0.58 9.17 -11.78
N SER A 53 -1.23 10.21 -11.25
CA SER A 53 -0.54 11.26 -10.52
C SER A 53 0.22 10.67 -9.34
N VAL A 54 1.48 11.08 -9.24
CA VAL A 54 2.31 10.78 -8.09
C VAL A 54 1.65 11.46 -6.90
N LYS A 55 0.92 10.69 -6.09
CA LYS A 55 0.50 11.16 -4.78
C LYS A 55 1.76 11.36 -3.94
N HIS A 56 2.26 12.60 -3.94
CA HIS A 56 3.34 13.04 -3.05
C HIS A 56 2.88 13.06 -1.59
N THR A 57 1.57 13.00 -1.36
CA THR A 57 1.00 12.86 -0.02
C THR A 57 1.21 11.43 0.47
N LYS A 58 2.07 11.26 1.48
CA LYS A 58 2.00 10.09 2.35
C LYS A 58 0.54 9.94 2.79
N THR A 59 -0.05 8.76 2.63
CA THR A 59 -1.32 8.46 3.29
C THR A 59 -1.06 8.51 4.79
N THR A 60 -1.39 9.63 5.40
CA THR A 60 -1.16 9.85 6.82
C THR A 60 -2.28 9.19 7.59
N TYR A 61 -2.05 7.96 8.04
CA TYR A 61 -2.97 7.31 8.97
C TYR A 61 -2.83 7.96 10.34
N SER A 62 -3.94 8.32 10.97
CA SER A 62 -3.97 8.81 12.35
C SER A 62 -3.42 7.76 13.32
N SER A 63 -2.91 8.22 14.48
CA SER A 63 -2.45 7.35 15.57
C SER A 63 -3.53 6.35 15.99
N ASP A 64 -4.77 6.82 16.14
CA ASP A 64 -5.92 6.01 16.54
C ASP A 64 -6.23 4.92 15.52
N PHE A 65 -6.15 5.22 14.22
CA PHE A 65 -6.37 4.23 13.18
C PHE A 65 -5.31 3.13 13.23
N ARG A 66 -4.02 3.50 13.36
CA ARG A 66 -2.92 2.52 13.48
C ARG A 66 -3.08 1.65 14.71
N LEU A 67 -3.48 2.24 15.84
CA LEU A 67 -3.72 1.54 17.09
C LEU A 67 -4.89 0.56 16.95
N ASN A 68 -5.97 0.96 16.29
CA ASN A 68 -7.12 0.10 16.03
C ASN A 68 -6.72 -1.12 15.18
N VAL A 69 -5.95 -0.92 14.11
CA VAL A 69 -5.45 -2.00 13.24
C VAL A 69 -4.56 -2.97 14.03
N VAL A 70 -3.60 -2.47 14.82
CA VAL A 70 -2.71 -3.32 15.62
C VAL A 70 -3.48 -4.07 16.70
N ARG A 71 -4.45 -3.43 17.37
CA ARG A 71 -5.34 -4.09 18.34
C ARG A 71 -6.15 -5.20 17.68
N TYR A 72 -6.71 -4.93 16.51
CA TYR A 72 -7.49 -5.91 15.76
C TYR A 72 -6.65 -7.14 15.39
N TYR A 73 -5.41 -6.91 14.92
CA TYR A 73 -4.44 -7.98 14.66
C TYR A 73 -4.12 -8.81 15.91
N LEU A 74 -3.81 -8.15 17.04
CA LEU A 74 -3.46 -8.82 18.30
C LEU A 74 -4.62 -9.60 18.94
N THR A 75 -5.86 -9.13 18.77
CA THR A 75 -7.06 -9.75 19.34
C THR A 75 -7.55 -10.93 18.52
N HIS A 76 -7.51 -10.83 17.19
CA HIS A 76 -8.15 -11.82 16.32
C HIS A 76 -7.20 -12.94 15.86
N SER A 77 -5.89 -12.91 16.19
CA SER A 77 -4.88 -13.91 15.77
C SER A 77 -4.96 -14.26 14.27
N ILE A 78 -5.35 -13.30 13.45
CA ILE A 78 -5.49 -13.43 12.01
C ILE A 78 -4.22 -12.95 11.32
N GLY A 79 -3.86 -13.59 10.21
CA GLY A 79 -2.68 -13.22 9.45
C GLY A 79 -2.70 -11.76 8.97
N VAL A 80 -1.51 -11.17 8.84
CA VAL A 80 -1.28 -9.77 8.45
C VAL A 80 -2.04 -9.40 7.17
N SER A 81 -2.04 -10.28 6.17
CA SER A 81 -2.72 -10.07 4.89
C SER A 81 -4.24 -9.98 5.02
N LYS A 82 -4.86 -10.72 5.95
CA LYS A 82 -6.31 -10.63 6.20
C LYS A 82 -6.68 -9.31 6.88
N VAL A 83 -5.84 -8.82 7.79
CA VAL A 83 -6.01 -7.51 8.43
C VAL A 83 -5.83 -6.40 7.39
N ALA A 84 -4.78 -6.48 6.59
CA ALA A 84 -4.47 -5.51 5.56
C ALA A 84 -5.61 -5.37 4.53
N ALA A 85 -6.16 -6.50 4.06
CA ALA A 85 -7.32 -6.52 3.19
C ALA A 85 -8.55 -5.86 3.84
N LYS A 86 -8.82 -6.15 5.12
CA LYS A 86 -9.98 -5.58 5.84
C LYS A 86 -9.90 -4.06 5.99
N PHE A 87 -8.71 -3.52 6.22
CA PHE A 87 -8.50 -2.09 6.42
C PHE A 87 -8.05 -1.35 5.15
N ASN A 88 -8.00 -2.05 4.01
CA ASN A 88 -7.51 -1.54 2.73
C ASN A 88 -6.13 -0.86 2.82
N ILE A 89 -5.24 -1.47 3.59
CA ILE A 89 -3.86 -1.01 3.83
C ILE A 89 -2.88 -2.06 3.32
N SER A 90 -1.61 -1.68 3.18
CA SER A 90 -0.57 -2.62 2.74
C SER A 90 -0.14 -3.53 3.90
N ASP A 91 0.10 -4.81 3.60
CA ASP A 91 0.66 -5.80 4.53
C ASP A 91 1.93 -5.29 5.22
N SER A 92 2.82 -4.65 4.45
CA SER A 92 4.04 -4.04 4.99
C SER A 92 3.75 -2.93 6.00
N GLN A 93 2.64 -2.18 5.85
CA GLN A 93 2.26 -1.14 6.80
C GLN A 93 1.77 -1.75 8.12
N VAL A 94 0.92 -2.77 8.07
CA VAL A 94 0.45 -3.50 9.26
C VAL A 94 1.63 -4.09 10.02
N TYR A 95 2.55 -4.75 9.31
CA TYR A 95 3.75 -5.33 9.91
C TYR A 95 4.63 -4.27 10.57
N ASN A 96 4.90 -3.16 9.87
CA ASN A 96 5.70 -2.07 10.42
C ASN A 96 5.04 -1.42 11.65
N TRP A 97 3.72 -1.28 11.67
CA TRP A 97 3.01 -0.75 12.85
C TRP A 97 3.01 -1.73 14.02
N ALA A 98 2.81 -3.02 13.76
CA ALA A 98 2.88 -4.05 14.80
C ALA A 98 4.30 -4.18 15.37
N LYS A 99 5.32 -4.10 14.51
CA LYS A 99 6.73 -4.10 14.90
C LYS A 99 7.07 -2.86 15.74
N LYS A 100 6.72 -1.66 15.28
CA LYS A 100 6.89 -0.42 16.07
C LYS A 100 6.17 -0.48 17.40
N PHE A 101 4.95 -1.01 17.43
CA PHE A 101 4.20 -1.20 18.67
C PHE A 101 4.91 -2.16 19.64
N ASN A 102 5.64 -3.14 19.12
CA ASN A 102 6.41 -4.09 19.91
C ASN A 102 7.79 -3.55 20.33
N GLU A 103 8.41 -2.70 19.53
CA GLU A 103 9.73 -2.08 19.78
C GLU A 103 9.63 -0.82 20.66
N GLU A 104 8.66 0.06 20.43
CA GLU A 104 8.45 1.32 21.17
C GLU A 104 7.75 1.09 22.52
N GLY A 105 7.51 -0.16 22.91
CA GLY A 105 7.22 -0.58 24.29
C GLY A 105 6.39 0.39 25.11
N TYR A 106 5.13 0.63 24.74
CA TYR A 106 4.11 1.23 25.61
C TYR A 106 4.54 2.45 26.44
N ALA A 107 5.39 3.35 25.91
CA ALA A 107 5.89 4.45 26.74
C ALA A 107 4.88 5.57 26.99
N ASN A 108 3.67 5.58 26.40
CA ASN A 108 2.66 6.58 26.79
C ASN A 108 1.20 6.17 26.59
N ARG A 109 0.52 6.07 27.75
CA ARG A 109 -0.90 6.27 28.06
C ARG A 109 -1.93 5.19 27.66
N LYS A 110 -2.39 4.54 28.75
CA LYS A 110 -3.76 4.05 29.01
C LYS A 110 -4.42 3.25 27.88
N VAL A 111 -4.21 1.94 27.81
CA VAL A 111 -5.29 0.93 27.70
C VAL A 111 -4.74 -0.44 28.11
N GLY A 112 -5.30 -1.06 29.16
CA GLY A 112 -4.86 -2.35 29.70
C GLY A 112 -4.88 -3.50 28.68
N LEU A 113 -3.74 -3.79 28.05
CA LEU A 113 -3.53 -4.94 27.16
C LEU A 113 -2.33 -5.81 27.57
N GLY A 114 -1.76 -5.56 28.76
CA GLY A 114 -0.55 -6.21 29.28
C GLY A 114 -0.63 -7.74 29.46
N LYS A 115 -1.81 -8.35 29.34
CA LYS A 115 -1.97 -9.81 29.45
C LYS A 115 -2.01 -10.54 28.09
N CYS A 116 -2.27 -9.86 26.98
CA CYS A 116 -2.51 -10.53 25.68
C CYS A 116 -1.22 -10.83 24.86
N LEU A 117 -0.12 -10.13 25.15
CA LEU A 117 1.11 -10.17 24.34
C LEU A 117 2.04 -11.37 24.59
N LYS A 118 1.85 -12.14 25.67
CA LYS A 118 2.69 -13.33 25.91
C LYS A 118 2.46 -14.44 24.86
N ARG A 119 1.34 -14.41 24.13
CA ARG A 119 0.93 -15.45 23.17
C ARG A 119 1.43 -15.21 21.74
N VAL A 120 1.65 -13.95 21.34
CA VAL A 120 2.04 -13.58 19.97
C VAL A 120 3.53 -13.82 19.69
N ARG A 121 4.38 -13.76 20.74
CA ARG A 121 5.85 -13.97 20.64
C ARG A 121 6.25 -15.35 20.09
N ARG A 122 5.33 -16.33 20.08
CA ARG A 122 5.56 -17.69 19.56
C ARG A 122 5.33 -17.84 18.05
N GLN A 123 4.57 -16.93 17.42
CA GLN A 123 4.15 -17.06 16.02
C GLN A 123 5.04 -16.33 15.01
N LEU A 124 6.01 -15.53 15.48
CA LEU A 124 6.93 -14.75 14.63
C LEU A 124 8.35 -15.34 14.57
N LYS A 125 8.53 -16.57 15.05
CA LYS A 125 9.82 -17.30 15.07
C LYS A 125 9.85 -18.52 14.15
N SER A 126 8.87 -18.67 13.25
CA SER A 126 8.85 -19.74 12.25
C SER A 126 9.23 -19.23 10.87
#